data_AF-A0A7W1VT53-F1
#
_entry.id   AF-A0A7W1VT53-F1
#
_cell.length_a   1.000
_cell.length_b   1.000
_cell.length_c   1.000
_cell.angle_alpha   90.00
_cell.angle_beta   90.00
_cell.angle_gamma   90.00
#
_symmetry.space_group_name_H-M   'P 1'
#
loop_
_entity.id
_entity.type
_entity.pdbx_description
1 polymer ?
#
loop_
_entity_poly.entity_id
_entity_poly.type
_entity_poly.pdbx_seq_one_letter_code
_entity_poly.pdbx_strand_id
1 'polypeptide(L)'
;MGIAQRTIRLSRQPFVDNRNVRKAIPTTPKTLGDRLLLSRYKRGLKQDEMAKAMGVPVLLISKWERDICQPSGEQMRQLESILAPA
;
A
#
# COMPACT_ATOMS: atom_id res chain seq x y z
N MET A 1 -8.69 57.49 -5.53
CA MET A 1 -8.18 56.16 -5.14
C MET A 1 -9.38 55.24 -4.95
N GLY A 2 -9.79 54.49 -5.99
CA GLY A 2 -10.96 53.60 -5.93
C GLY A 2 -10.56 52.20 -6.36
N ILE A 3 -10.34 51.31 -5.39
CA ILE A 3 -10.06 49.90 -5.67
C ILE A 3 -11.39 49.20 -5.91
N ALA A 4 -11.67 48.89 -7.19
CA ALA A 4 -12.82 48.10 -7.59
C ALA A 4 -12.63 46.64 -7.14
N GLN A 5 -13.62 46.11 -6.41
CA GLN A 5 -13.64 44.70 -6.03
C GLN A 5 -14.03 43.87 -7.25
N ARG A 6 -13.12 43.03 -7.73
CA ARG A 6 -13.37 42.09 -8.83
C ARG A 6 -13.55 40.70 -8.22
N THR A 7 -14.80 40.31 -7.98
CA THR A 7 -15.12 39.01 -7.38
C THR A 7 -14.98 37.91 -8.43
N ILE A 8 -14.02 37.00 -8.23
CA ILE A 8 -13.85 35.81 -9.08
C ILE A 8 -14.71 34.69 -8.49
N ARG A 9 -15.79 34.29 -9.19
CA ARG A 9 -16.52 33.06 -8.88
C ARG A 9 -15.78 31.87 -9.45
N LEU A 10 -15.08 31.11 -8.61
CA LEU A 10 -14.57 29.79 -8.99
C LEU A 10 -15.61 28.72 -8.66
N SER A 11 -16.14 28.07 -9.69
CA SER A 11 -16.87 26.82 -9.52
C SER A 11 -15.85 25.72 -9.26
N ARG A 12 -15.60 25.38 -7.99
CA ARG A 12 -14.81 24.20 -7.64
C ARG A 12 -15.73 22.99 -7.73
N GLN A 13 -15.61 22.22 -8.81
CA GLN A 13 -16.14 20.85 -8.79
C GLN A 13 -15.38 20.07 -7.70
N PRO A 14 -16.06 19.23 -6.90
CA PRO A 14 -15.38 18.37 -5.95
C PRO A 14 -14.50 17.40 -6.74
N PHE A 15 -13.19 17.58 -6.62
CA PHE A 15 -12.24 16.59 -7.11
C PHE A 15 -12.48 15.32 -6.30
N VAL A 16 -13.11 14.31 -6.92
CA VAL A 16 -13.27 13.00 -6.31
C VAL A 16 -11.88 12.42 -6.19
N ASP A 17 -11.39 12.48 -4.98
CA ASP A 17 -10.04 12.07 -4.67
C ASP A 17 -9.94 10.56 -4.81
N ASN A 18 -9.44 10.08 -5.95
CA ASN A 18 -9.15 8.67 -6.18
C ASN A 18 -7.82 8.27 -5.50
N ARG A 19 -7.58 8.75 -4.26
CA ARG A 19 -6.50 8.20 -3.44
C ARG A 19 -6.90 6.78 -3.13
N ASN A 20 -6.19 5.84 -3.74
CA ASN A 20 -6.29 4.43 -3.44
C ASN A 20 -5.93 4.26 -1.95
N VAL A 21 -6.95 4.26 -1.08
CA VAL A 21 -6.78 4.29 0.37
C VAL A 21 -5.99 3.05 0.75
N ARG A 22 -4.79 3.25 1.31
CA ARG A 22 -3.99 2.13 1.81
C ARG A 22 -4.80 1.44 2.90
N LYS A 23 -4.88 0.10 2.83
CA LYS A 23 -5.53 -0.72 3.85
C LYS A 23 -4.91 -0.39 5.22
N ALA A 24 -5.76 -0.17 6.22
CA ALA A 24 -5.30 0.03 7.59
C ALA A 24 -4.55 -1.22 8.07
N ILE A 25 -3.53 -1.03 8.90
CA ILE A 25 -2.74 -2.15 9.43
C ILE A 25 -3.64 -2.96 10.37
N PRO A 26 -3.92 -4.24 10.08
CA PRO A 26 -4.80 -5.05 10.90
C PRO A 26 -4.09 -5.45 12.20
N THR A 27 -4.76 -5.27 13.33
CA THR A 27 -4.26 -5.73 14.65
C THR A 27 -4.33 -7.25 14.76
N THR A 28 -5.39 -7.86 14.20
CA THR A 28 -5.59 -9.31 14.15
C THR A 28 -5.62 -9.75 12.68
N PRO A 29 -4.57 -10.42 12.18
CA PRO A 29 -4.52 -10.78 10.77
C PRO A 29 -5.47 -11.96 10.48
N LYS A 30 -6.38 -11.79 9.52
CA LYS A 30 -7.34 -12.83 9.12
C LYS A 30 -6.92 -13.51 7.82
N THR A 31 -6.33 -12.74 6.91
CA THR A 31 -5.94 -13.20 5.58
C THR A 31 -4.42 -13.34 5.43
N LEU A 32 -3.97 -13.97 4.34
CA LEU A 32 -2.56 -14.02 3.99
C LEU A 32 -2.01 -12.60 3.76
N GLY A 33 -2.78 -11.75 3.06
CA GLY A 33 -2.43 -10.35 2.86
C GLY A 33 -2.29 -9.56 4.16
N ASP A 34 -3.15 -9.82 5.15
CA ASP A 34 -3.03 -9.20 6.48
C ASP A 34 -1.74 -9.63 7.20
N ARG A 35 -1.43 -10.94 7.17
CA ARG A 35 -0.22 -11.48 7.81
C ARG A 35 1.04 -10.91 7.15
N LEU A 36 1.03 -10.79 5.83
CA LEU A 36 2.10 -10.19 5.04
C LEU A 36 2.29 -8.71 5.41
N LEU A 37 1.19 -7.94 5.37
CA LEU A 37 1.18 -6.52 5.72
C LEU A 37 1.73 -6.30 7.13
N LEU A 38 1.21 -7.04 8.11
CA LEU A 38 1.64 -6.95 9.50
C LEU A 38 3.12 -7.30 9.67
N SER A 39 3.58 -8.38 9.03
CA SER A 39 4.99 -8.81 9.13
C SER A 39 5.93 -7.79 8.47
N ARG A 40 5.52 -7.19 7.34
CA ARG A 40 6.26 -6.11 6.70
C ARG A 40 6.40 -4.89 7.62
N TYR A 41 5.30 -4.47 8.25
CA TYR A 41 5.31 -3.34 9.18
C TYR A 41 6.11 -3.61 10.45
N LYS A 42 6.06 -4.83 11.01
CA LYS A 42 6.89 -5.23 12.15
C LYS A 42 8.39 -5.09 11.86
N ARG A 43 8.79 -5.21 10.59
CA ARG A 43 10.17 -5.03 10.13
C ARG A 43 10.48 -3.60 9.65
N GLY A 44 9.49 -2.70 9.62
CA GLY A 44 9.67 -1.33 9.12
C GLY A 44 9.94 -1.23 7.62
N LEU A 45 9.70 -2.30 6.85
CA LEU A 45 9.98 -2.34 5.41
C LEU A 45 8.90 -1.63 4.60
N LYS A 46 9.28 -0.91 3.54
CA LYS A 46 8.35 -0.41 2.53
C LYS A 46 8.02 -1.49 1.51
N GLN A 47 6.90 -1.32 0.80
CA GLN A 47 6.51 -2.25 -0.28
C GLN A 47 7.59 -2.31 -1.37
N ASP A 48 8.25 -1.20 -1.70
CA ASP A 48 9.28 -1.15 -2.74
C ASP A 48 10.59 -1.82 -2.31
N GLU A 49 10.98 -1.71 -1.04
CA GLU A 49 12.15 -2.38 -0.48
C GLU A 49 11.95 -3.90 -0.49
N MET A 50 10.77 -4.34 -0.08
CA MET A 50 10.39 -5.77 -0.10
C MET A 50 10.31 -6.33 -1.53
N ALA A 51 9.75 -5.56 -2.45
CA ALA A 51 9.70 -5.90 -3.87
C ALA A 51 11.11 -6.04 -4.47
N LYS A 52 12.02 -5.11 -4.16
CA LYS A 52 13.43 -5.17 -4.57
C LYS A 52 14.14 -6.41 -4.02
N ALA A 53 13.93 -6.73 -2.74
CA ALA A 53 14.53 -7.90 -2.10
C ALA A 53 14.08 -9.23 -2.73
N MET A 54 12.84 -9.30 -3.22
CA MET A 54 12.31 -10.49 -3.92
C MET A 54 12.49 -10.46 -5.44
N GLY A 55 12.94 -9.33 -6.02
CA GLY A 55 13.00 -9.16 -7.47
C GLY A 55 11.61 -9.17 -8.16
N VAL A 56 10.54 -8.78 -7.46
CA VAL A 56 9.18 -8.75 -8.01
C VAL A 56 8.67 -7.31 -8.18
N PRO A 57 7.65 -7.06 -9.02
CA PRO A 57 7.04 -5.74 -9.12
C PRO A 57 6.35 -5.32 -7.82
N VAL A 58 6.47 -4.03 -7.44
CA VAL A 58 5.78 -3.46 -6.26
C VAL A 58 4.26 -3.65 -6.31
N LEU A 59 3.68 -3.57 -7.51
CA LEU A 59 2.25 -3.82 -7.73
C LEU A 59 1.83 -5.23 -7.27
N LEU A 60 2.71 -6.22 -7.41
CA LEU A 60 2.44 -7.60 -7.02
C LEU A 60 2.35 -7.71 -5.49
N ILE A 61 3.25 -7.06 -4.75
CA ILE A 61 3.18 -6.94 -3.29
C ILE A 61 1.86 -6.30 -2.86
N SER A 62 1.49 -5.20 -3.50
CA SER A 62 0.23 -4.52 -3.20
C SER A 62 -0.99 -5.40 -3.45
N LYS A 63 -0.99 -6.21 -4.52
CA LYS A 63 -2.07 -7.18 -4.79
C LYS A 63 -2.14 -8.27 -3.72
N TRP A 64 -1.00 -8.78 -3.26
CA TRP A 64 -0.96 -9.79 -2.18
C TRP A 64 -1.46 -9.21 -0.85
N GLU A 65 -1.02 -8.03 -0.44
CA GLU A 65 -1.48 -7.37 0.80
C GLU A 65 -2.98 -7.04 0.79
N ARG A 66 -3.55 -6.86 -0.41
CA ARG A 66 -4.98 -6.61 -0.63
C ARG A 66 -5.79 -7.88 -0.86
N ASP A 67 -5.16 -9.06 -0.79
CA ASP A 67 -5.79 -10.35 -1.06
C ASP A 67 -6.41 -10.46 -2.47
N ILE A 68 -5.91 -9.66 -3.43
CA ILE A 68 -6.37 -9.68 -4.84
C ILE A 68 -5.81 -10.92 -5.55
N CYS A 69 -4.58 -11.31 -5.21
CA CYS A 69 -3.93 -12.50 -5.74
C CYS A 69 -3.14 -13.19 -4.62
N GLN A 70 -2.82 -14.46 -4.81
CA GLN A 70 -1.96 -15.21 -3.89
C GLN A 70 -0.56 -15.34 -4.49
N PRO A 71 0.50 -15.32 -3.66
CA PRO A 71 1.84 -15.66 -4.10
C PRO A 71 1.92 -17.14 -4.51
N SER A 72 2.75 -17.45 -5.50
CA SER A 72 3.11 -18.83 -5.85
C SER A 72 3.91 -19.50 -4.72
N GLY A 73 4.05 -20.83 -4.76
CA GLY A 73 4.79 -21.57 -3.72
C GLY A 73 6.25 -21.12 -3.56
N GLU A 74 6.93 -20.78 -4.66
CA GLU A 74 8.30 -20.24 -4.62
C GLU A 74 8.34 -18.85 -3.97
N GLN A 75 7.40 -17.97 -4.32
CA GLN A 75 7.28 -16.64 -3.73
C GLN A 75 6.91 -16.71 -2.25
N MET A 76 6.07 -17.67 -1.85
CA MET A 76 5.74 -17.92 -0.44
C MET A 76 6.99 -18.28 0.35
N ARG A 77 7.87 -19.13 -0.21
CA ARG A 77 9.14 -19.51 0.43
C ARG A 77 10.11 -18.34 0.55
N GLN A 78 10.19 -17.47 -0.45
CA GLN A 78 10.98 -16.24 -0.39
C GLN A 78 10.43 -15.26 0.66
N LEU A 79 9.10 -15.11 0.72
CA LEU A 79 8.43 -14.30 1.74
C LEU A 79 8.79 -14.79 3.14
N GLU A 80 8.69 -16.10 3.39
CA GLU A 80 9.07 -16.70 4.66
C GLU A 80 10.54 -16.46 5.00
N SER A 81 11.45 -16.57 4.03
CA SER A 81 12.87 -16.28 4.24
C SER A 81 13.14 -14.82 4.64
N ILE A 82 12.44 -13.86 4.03
CA ILE A 82 12.62 -12.42 4.32
C ILE A 82 11.93 -12.03 5.64
N LEU A 83 10.83 -12.71 5.96
CA LEU A 83 9.98 -12.43 7.12
C LEU A 83 10.31 -13.29 8.35
N ALA A 84 11.18 -14.30 8.21
CA ALA A 84 11.61 -15.20 9.28
C ALA A 84 12.29 -14.42 10.41
N PRO A 85 11.84 -14.57 11.68
CA PRO A 85 12.44 -13.87 12.81
C PRO A 85 13.95 -14.19 12.87
N ALA A 86 14.77 -13.14 13.00
CA ALA A 86 16.19 -13.29 13.32
C ALA A 86 16.36 -13.74 14.76
#